data_AF-A0A9D1CYL0-F1
#
_entry.id   AF-A0A9D1CYL0-F1
#
_cell.length_a   1.000
_cell.length_b   1.000
_cell.length_c   1.000
_cell.angle_alpha   90.00
_cell.angle_beta   90.00
_cell.angle_gamma   90.00
#
_symmetry.space_group_name_H-M   'P 1'
#
loop_
_entity.id
_entity.type
_entity.pdbx_description
1 polymer ?
#
loop_
_entity_poly.entity_id
_entity_poly.type
_entity_poly.pdbx_seq_one_letter_code
_entity_poly.pdbx_strand_id
1 'polypeptide(L)'
;MRFIIEGYVNQIKSDDIIKFASSNNISISEEEALFLKELLKSHLDDVLSGNDAEVLQIIESRFDNFRFTKMKNLYLIYKDRYKSYL
;
A
#
# COMPACT_ATOMS: atom_id res chain seq x y z
N MET A 1 8.89 18.14 -5.15
CA MET A 1 8.30 17.16 -4.21
C MET A 1 8.05 15.82 -4.86
N ARG A 2 7.41 15.74 -6.05
CA ARG A 2 7.15 14.48 -6.78
C ARG A 2 8.36 13.53 -6.91
N PHE A 3 9.50 14.03 -7.40
CA PHE A 3 10.73 13.23 -7.54
C PHE A 3 11.26 12.62 -6.22
N ILE A 4 11.01 13.28 -5.08
CA ILE A 4 11.42 12.78 -3.76
C ILE A 4 10.50 11.63 -3.34
N ILE A 5 9.19 11.77 -3.57
CA ILE A 5 8.19 10.75 -3.26
C ILE A 5 8.39 9.51 -4.14
N GLU A 6 8.58 9.69 -5.45
CA GLU A 6 8.92 8.61 -6.39
C GLU A 6 10.22 7.90 -5.99
N GLY A 7 11.26 8.66 -5.63
CA GLY A 7 12.53 8.10 -5.15
C GLY A 7 12.35 7.25 -3.89
N TYR A 8 11.54 7.71 -2.94
CA TYR A 8 11.22 6.97 -1.73
C TYR A 8 10.45 5.67 -2.03
N VAL A 9 9.36 5.76 -2.81
CA VAL A 9 8.52 4.59 -3.16
C VAL A 9 9.32 3.54 -3.93
N ASN A 10 10.25 3.97 -4.79
CA ASN A 10 11.12 3.05 -5.52
C ASN A 10 12.07 2.26 -4.60
N GLN A 11 12.42 2.81 -3.43
CA GLN A 11 13.31 2.19 -2.46
C GLN A 11 12.59 1.32 -1.42
N ILE A 12 11.25 1.39 -1.33
CA ILE A 12 10.46 0.55 -0.42
C ILE A 12 10.73 -0.92 -0.70
N LYS A 13 11.12 -1.66 0.34
CA LYS A 13 11.28 -3.12 0.32
C LYS A 13 10.00 -3.79 0.81
N SER A 14 9.78 -5.04 0.41
CA SER A 14 8.71 -5.88 0.96
C SER A 14 8.79 -5.96 2.49
N ASP A 15 10.00 -6.07 3.04
CA ASP A 15 10.24 -6.06 4.49
C ASP A 15 9.74 -4.80 5.19
N ASP A 16 9.82 -3.63 4.54
CA ASP A 16 9.34 -2.38 5.12
C ASP A 16 7.81 -2.39 5.22
N ILE A 17 7.14 -2.96 4.22
CA ILE A 17 5.68 -3.13 4.21
C ILE A 17 5.26 -4.17 5.26
N ILE A 18 6.00 -5.27 5.40
CA ILE A 18 5.76 -6.29 6.44
C ILE A 18 5.92 -5.68 7.83
N LYS A 19 7.00 -4.92 8.07
CA LYS A 19 7.23 -4.20 9.33
C LYS A 19 6.13 -3.19 9.62
N PHE A 20 5.71 -2.43 8.61
CA PHE A 20 4.62 -1.47 8.74
C PHE A 20 3.31 -2.18 9.10
N ALA A 21 2.98 -3.28 8.43
CA ALA A 21 1.79 -4.08 8.75
C ALA A 21 1.85 -4.64 10.18
N SER A 22 2.97 -5.24 10.56
CA SER A 22 3.20 -5.78 11.90
C SER A 22 3.07 -4.71 12.98
N SER A 23 3.61 -3.50 12.76
CA SER A 23 3.49 -2.37 13.70
C SER A 23 2.05 -1.88 13.90
N ASN A 24 1.15 -2.21 12.97
CA ASN A 24 -0.28 -1.90 13.04
C ASN A 24 -1.13 -3.15 13.35
N ASN A 25 -0.52 -4.22 13.89
CA ASN A 25 -1.18 -5.49 14.23
C ASN A 25 -1.84 -6.21 13.04
N ILE A 26 -1.32 -6.01 11.82
CA ILE A 26 -1.78 -6.68 10.61
C ILE A 26 -0.69 -7.68 10.17
N SER A 27 -1.06 -8.96 10.06
CA SER A 27 -0.17 -9.99 9.53
C SER A 27 -0.39 -10.19 8.04
N ILE A 28 0.65 -9.92 7.25
CA ILE A 28 0.68 -10.17 5.81
C ILE A 28 1.80 -11.15 5.44
N SER A 29 1.60 -11.89 4.36
CA SER A 29 2.63 -12.74 3.77
C SER A 29 3.62 -11.91 2.95
N GLU A 30 4.77 -12.52 2.63
CA GLU A 30 5.73 -11.93 1.71
C GLU A 30 5.14 -11.67 0.31
N GLU A 31 4.30 -12.57 -0.18
CA GLU A 31 3.59 -12.39 -1.46
C GLU A 31 2.70 -11.14 -1.45
N GLU A 32 1.94 -10.93 -0.38
CA GLU A 32 1.08 -9.75 -0.22
C GLU A 32 1.90 -8.47 -0.12
N ALA A 33 3.01 -8.50 0.59
CA ALA A 33 3.93 -7.37 0.69
C ALA A 33 4.58 -7.03 -0.66
N LEU A 34 5.00 -8.05 -1.42
CA LEU A 34 5.53 -7.86 -2.78
C LEU A 34 4.47 -7.25 -3.69
N PHE A 35 3.24 -7.75 -3.65
CA PHE A 35 2.15 -7.20 -4.43
C PHE A 35 1.89 -5.73 -4.08
N LEU A 36 1.78 -5.38 -2.79
CA LEU A 36 1.56 -4.00 -2.37
C LEU A 36 2.71 -3.08 -2.81
N LYS A 37 3.96 -3.56 -2.74
CA LYS A 37 5.13 -2.81 -3.22
C LYS A 37 5.01 -2.48 -4.70
N GLU A 38 4.65 -3.47 -5.54
CA GLU A 38 4.48 -3.25 -6.98
C GLU A 38 3.27 -2.34 -7.26
N LEU A 39 2.15 -2.54 -6.56
CA LEU A 39 0.97 -1.68 -6.67
C LEU A 39 1.30 -0.21 -6.40
N LEU A 40 2.00 0.07 -5.30
CA LEU A 40 2.41 1.44 -4.93
C LEU A 40 3.35 2.07 -5.97
N LYS A 41 4.18 1.26 -6.63
CA LYS A 41 5.09 1.73 -7.69
C LYS A 41 4.36 1.99 -9.00
N SER A 42 3.49 1.08 -9.42
CA SER A 42 2.77 1.16 -10.70
C SER A 42 1.62 2.15 -10.68
N HIS A 43 1.01 2.38 -9.52
CA HIS A 43 -0.18 3.23 -9.35
C HIS A 43 0.09 4.40 -8.39
N LEU A 44 1.32 4.90 -8.35
CA LEU A 44 1.70 5.97 -7.43
C LEU A 44 0.83 7.22 -7.61
N ASP A 45 0.54 7.60 -8.85
CA ASP A 45 -0.29 8.78 -9.15
C ASP A 45 -1.74 8.59 -8.63
N ASP A 46 -2.29 7.38 -8.67
CA ASP A 46 -3.63 7.07 -8.12
C ASP A 46 -3.63 7.12 -6.59
N VAL A 47 -2.58 6.57 -5.97
CA VAL A 47 -2.39 6.59 -4.52
C VAL A 47 -2.25 8.02 -4.00
N LEU A 48 -1.53 8.88 -4.72
CA LEU A 48 -1.31 10.28 -4.33
C LEU A 48 -2.51 11.19 -4.64
N SER A 49 -3.18 10.99 -5.77
CA SER A 49 -4.37 11.78 -6.15
C SER A 49 -5.63 11.40 -5.36
N GLY A 50 -5.57 10.28 -4.62
CA GLY A 50 -6.65 9.82 -3.77
C GLY A 50 -7.71 9.01 -4.51
N ASN A 51 -7.37 8.44 -5.67
CA ASN A 51 -8.18 7.49 -6.42
C ASN A 51 -8.18 6.10 -5.74
N ASP A 52 -8.65 6.06 -4.49
CA ASP A 52 -8.63 4.84 -3.67
C ASP A 52 -9.51 3.73 -4.27
N ALA A 53 -10.57 4.09 -4.99
CA ALA A 53 -11.48 3.12 -5.58
C ALA A 53 -10.75 2.20 -6.57
N GLU A 54 -9.92 2.77 -7.43
CA GLU A 54 -9.13 2.01 -8.41
C GLU A 54 -8.08 1.14 -7.72
N VAL A 55 -7.33 1.72 -6.78
CA VAL A 55 -6.31 0.98 -6.01
C VAL A 55 -6.95 -0.18 -5.25
N LEU A 56 -8.06 0.04 -4.56
CA LEU A 56 -8.76 -1.01 -3.81
C LEU A 56 -9.36 -2.08 -4.71
N GLN A 57 -9.87 -1.73 -5.89
CA GLN A 57 -10.38 -2.68 -6.87
C GLN A 57 -9.28 -3.62 -7.37
N ILE A 58 -8.07 -3.10 -7.58
CA ILE A 58 -6.91 -3.93 -7.97
C ILE A 58 -6.58 -4.93 -6.85
N ILE A 59 -6.57 -4.50 -5.59
CA ILE A 59 -6.35 -5.40 -4.43
C ILE A 59 -7.45 -6.47 -4.38
N GLU A 60 -8.72 -6.08 -4.53
CA GLU A 60 -9.88 -6.99 -4.49
C GLU A 60 -9.83 -8.04 -5.60
N SER A 61 -9.44 -7.65 -6.82
CA SER A 61 -9.35 -8.56 -7.96
C SER A 61 -8.29 -9.66 -7.79
N ARG A 62 -7.29 -9.44 -6.93
CA ARG A 62 -6.13 -10.32 -6.76
C ARG A 62 -6.27 -11.31 -5.61
N PHE A 63 -7.09 -10.99 -4.60
CA PHE A 63 -7.09 -11.71 -3.33
C PHE A 63 -8.50 -12.07 -2.87
N ASP A 64 -8.60 -13.14 -2.07
CA ASP A 64 -9.86 -13.48 -1.40
C ASP A 64 -10.29 -12.40 -0.39
N ASN A 65 -11.55 -12.46 0.04
CA ASN A 65 -12.14 -11.48 0.95
C ASN A 65 -11.35 -11.26 2.24
N PHE A 66 -10.75 -12.32 2.81
CA PHE A 66 -9.97 -12.20 4.05
C PHE A 66 -8.70 -11.40 3.81
N ARG A 67 -7.95 -11.75 2.77
CA ARG A 67 -6.72 -11.07 2.39
C ARG A 67 -6.98 -9.64 1.92
N PHE A 68 -8.01 -9.44 1.11
CA PHE A 68 -8.47 -8.12 0.70
C PHE A 68 -8.77 -7.22 1.91
N THR A 69 -9.53 -7.71 2.89
CA THR A 69 -9.90 -6.93 4.07
C THR A 69 -8.68 -6.42 4.83
N LYS A 70 -7.69 -7.28 5.09
CA LYS A 70 -6.48 -6.87 5.81
C LYS A 70 -5.61 -5.90 5.00
N MET A 71 -5.47 -6.08 3.69
CA MET A 71 -4.70 -5.16 2.84
C MET A 71 -5.39 -3.81 2.67
N LYS A 72 -6.72 -3.80 2.52
CA LYS A 72 -7.53 -2.58 2.54
C LYS A 72 -7.31 -1.82 3.83
N ASN A 73 -7.36 -2.49 4.98
CA ASN A 73 -7.12 -1.85 6.27
C ASN A 73 -5.71 -1.26 6.35
N LEU A 74 -4.70 -2.00 5.89
CA LEU A 74 -3.32 -1.52 5.85
C LEU A 74 -3.15 -0.27 4.96
N TYR A 75 -3.77 -0.29 3.78
CA TYR A 75 -3.79 0.83 2.84
C TYR A 75 -4.46 2.08 3.45
N LEU A 76 -5.61 1.90 4.09
CA LEU A 76 -6.32 3.01 4.75
C LEU A 76 -5.52 3.59 5.93
N ILE A 77 -4.83 2.75 6.72
CA ILE A 77 -3.96 3.21 7.81
C ILE A 77 -2.78 4.01 7.26
N TYR A 78 -2.15 3.54 6.18
CA TYR A 78 -1.12 4.29 5.48
C TYR A 78 -1.67 5.66 5.06
N LYS A 79 -2.83 5.67 4.37
CA LYS A 79 -3.43 6.90 3.89
C LYS A 79 -3.75 7.87 5.02
N ASP A 80 -4.32 7.41 6.12
CA ASP A 80 -4.65 8.24 7.27
C ASP A 80 -3.39 8.87 7.90
N ARG A 81 -2.33 8.07 8.08
CA ARG A 81 -1.06 8.54 8.66
C ARG A 81 -0.36 9.59 7.80
N TYR A 82 -0.46 9.49 6.47
CA TYR A 82 0.29 10.34 5.55
C TYR A 82 -0.57 11.36 4.79
N LYS A 83 -1.90 11.33 4.92
CA LYS A 83 -2.85 12.34 4.39
C LYS A 83 -2.57 13.77 4.87
N SER A 84 -1.86 13.92 5.99
CA SER A 84 -1.47 15.24 6.52
C SER A 84 -0.13 15.75 5.97
N TYR A 85 0.58 14.93 5.20
CA TYR A 85 1.94 15.20 4.71
C TYR A 85 2.06 15.21 3.17
N LEU A 86 0.97 14.92 2.47
CA LEU A 86 0.82 14.92 1.01
C LEU A 86 -0.29 15.90 0.62
#